data_AF-A0A5J4Z185-F1
#
_entry.id   AF-A0A5J4Z185-F1
#
_cell.length_a   1.000
_cell.length_b   1.000
_cell.length_c   1.000
_cell.angle_alpha   90.00
_cell.angle_beta   90.00
_cell.angle_gamma   90.00
#
_symmetry.space_group_name_H-M   'P 1'
#
loop_
_entity.id
_entity.type
_entity.pdbx_description
1 polymer ?
#
loop_
_entity_poly.entity_id
_entity_poly.type
_entity_poly.pdbx_seq_one_letter_code
_entity_poly.pdbx_strand_id
1 'polypeptide(L)'
;MGLFEFAKIGFYFLEWIWALVVFALTADKLYFNGLCAFGSVSVCQYIIAAGVIGWLLISVLFIGHSILGMMGKAVISASIEFFVNLFLLLWWLILAIVVSAEKDFSTTDVNTIVAFSWMLVIFTICSAALAFLTRNKSDSMDDMPPPSSMDI
;
A
#
# COMPACT_ATOMS: atom_id res chain seq x y z
N MET A 1 -6.52 22.64 -0.38
CA MET A 1 -5.86 21.32 -0.38
C MET A 1 -4.51 21.48 -1.05
N GLY A 2 -3.40 21.18 -0.37
CA GLY A 2 -2.05 21.43 -0.90
C GLY A 2 -1.61 20.38 -1.91
N LEU A 3 -0.62 20.70 -2.77
CA LEU A 3 -0.02 19.77 -3.76
C LEU A 3 0.40 18.43 -3.14
N PHE A 4 0.85 18.46 -1.88
CA PHE A 4 1.30 17.29 -1.13
C PHE A 4 0.17 16.30 -0.80
N GLU A 5 -1.03 16.79 -0.46
CA GLU A 5 -2.20 15.94 -0.20
C GLU A 5 -2.69 15.27 -1.48
N PHE A 6 -2.66 15.97 -2.61
CA PHE A 6 -2.98 15.38 -3.92
C PHE A 6 -1.99 14.29 -4.32
N ALA A 7 -0.70 14.49 -4.05
CA ALA A 7 0.31 13.47 -4.31
C ALA A 7 0.05 12.21 -3.49
N LYS A 8 -0.26 12.33 -2.19
CA LYS A 8 -0.62 11.18 -1.32
C LYS A 8 -1.83 10.41 -1.84
N ILE A 9 -2.92 11.12 -2.16
CA ILE A 9 -4.13 10.49 -2.71
C ILE A 9 -3.81 9.76 -4.01
N GLY A 10 -2.99 10.36 -4.88
CA GLY A 10 -2.52 9.74 -6.11
C GLY A 10 -1.72 8.46 -5.89
N PHE A 11 -0.81 8.44 -4.89
CA PHE A 11 -0.06 7.24 -4.52
C PHE A 11 -0.97 6.13 -3.99
N TYR A 12 -1.90 6.44 -3.09
CA TYR A 12 -2.85 5.44 -2.59
C TYR A 12 -3.78 4.90 -3.70
N PHE A 13 -4.18 5.75 -4.64
CA PHE A 13 -4.94 5.31 -5.81
C PHE A 13 -4.13 4.36 -6.70
N LEU A 14 -2.85 4.66 -6.89
CA LEU A 14 -1.96 3.85 -7.69
C LEU A 14 -1.67 2.49 -7.02
N GLU A 15 -1.42 2.47 -5.72
CA GLU A 15 -1.32 1.24 -4.92
C GLU A 15 -2.60 0.41 -5.00
N TRP A 16 -3.76 1.07 -4.93
CA TRP A 16 -5.06 0.42 -5.04
C TRP A 16 -5.26 -0.25 -6.41
N ILE A 17 -4.92 0.43 -7.51
CA ILE A 17 -4.94 -0.15 -8.86
C ILE A 17 -3.98 -1.33 -8.96
N TRP A 18 -2.75 -1.19 -8.48
CA TRP A 18 -1.75 -2.27 -8.58
C TRP A 18 -2.15 -3.49 -7.76
N ALA A 19 -2.73 -3.31 -6.57
CA ALA A 19 -3.29 -4.40 -5.77
C ALA A 19 -4.41 -5.14 -6.52
N LEU A 20 -5.27 -4.41 -7.24
CA LEU A 20 -6.27 -5.03 -8.11
C LEU A 20 -5.65 -5.80 -9.29
N VAL A 21 -4.61 -5.27 -9.91
CA VAL A 21 -3.92 -5.95 -11.02
C VAL A 21 -3.29 -7.27 -10.54
N VAL A 22 -2.59 -7.25 -9.40
CA VAL A 22 -2.01 -8.48 -8.80
C VAL A 22 -3.11 -9.49 -8.49
N PHE A 23 -4.24 -9.04 -7.95
CA PHE A 23 -5.39 -9.90 -7.67
C PHE A 23 -5.98 -10.51 -8.96
N ALA A 24 -6.25 -9.69 -9.97
CA ALA A 24 -6.84 -10.13 -11.24
C ALA A 24 -5.95 -11.16 -11.95
N LEU A 25 -4.65 -10.91 -12.00
CA LEU A 25 -3.68 -11.84 -12.60
C LEU A 25 -3.54 -13.14 -11.80
N THR A 26 -3.58 -13.06 -10.47
CA THR A 26 -3.56 -14.25 -9.60
C THR A 26 -4.83 -15.09 -9.79
N ALA A 27 -6.00 -14.45 -9.88
CA ALA A 27 -7.29 -15.11 -10.07
C ALA A 27 -7.40 -15.79 -11.45
N ASP A 28 -6.93 -15.15 -12.52
CA ASP A 28 -6.89 -15.71 -13.87
C ASP A 28 -6.04 -16.99 -13.91
N LYS A 29 -4.88 -16.98 -13.24
CA LYS A 29 -3.99 -18.13 -13.07
C LYS A 29 -4.56 -19.25 -12.18
N LEU A 30 -5.60 -18.98 -11.39
CA LEU A 30 -6.30 -19.97 -10.57
C LEU A 30 -7.37 -20.73 -11.37
N TYR A 31 -8.03 -20.04 -12.32
CA TYR A 31 -9.17 -20.57 -13.07
C TYR A 31 -8.74 -21.49 -14.23
N PHE A 32 -7.54 -21.31 -14.78
CA PHE A 32 -7.02 -22.19 -15.83
C PHE A 32 -6.51 -23.52 -15.25
N ASN A 33 -7.29 -24.59 -15.44
CA ASN A 33 -6.98 -26.02 -15.17
C ASN A 33 -7.08 -26.53 -13.72
N GLY A 34 -7.59 -25.76 -12.75
CA GLY A 34 -7.74 -26.24 -11.35
C GLY A 34 -6.41 -26.59 -10.66
N LEU A 35 -5.29 -26.29 -11.31
CA LEU A 35 -3.93 -26.38 -10.82
C LEU A 35 -3.47 -24.94 -10.58
N CYS A 36 -3.06 -24.65 -9.36
CA CYS A 36 -2.48 -23.36 -9.03
C CYS A 36 -1.16 -23.21 -9.83
N ALA A 37 -1.07 -22.22 -10.71
CA ALA A 37 0.17 -21.94 -11.45
C ALA A 37 1.36 -21.55 -10.55
N PHE A 38 1.11 -21.33 -9.26
CA PHE A 38 2.07 -21.01 -8.20
C PHE A 38 2.33 -22.20 -7.25
N GLY A 39 2.11 -23.44 -7.70
CA GLY A 39 2.35 -24.64 -6.90
C GLY A 39 1.09 -25.19 -6.24
N SER A 40 1.08 -25.30 -4.91
CA SER A 40 -0.04 -25.94 -4.20
C SER A 40 -1.29 -25.05 -4.13
N VAL A 41 -2.48 -25.65 -4.18
CA VAL A 41 -3.78 -24.93 -4.05
C VAL A 41 -3.83 -24.07 -2.78
N SER A 42 -3.22 -24.53 -1.69
CA SER A 42 -3.10 -23.79 -0.42
C SER A 42 -2.34 -22.47 -0.58
N VAL A 43 -1.28 -22.43 -1.39
CA VAL A 43 -0.49 -21.21 -1.59
C VAL A 43 -1.27 -20.19 -2.43
N CYS A 44 -1.96 -20.63 -3.48
CA CYS A 44 -2.82 -19.72 -4.23
C CYS A 44 -3.97 -19.16 -3.38
N GLN A 45 -4.63 -19.98 -2.56
CA GLN A 45 -5.67 -19.50 -1.63
C GLN A 45 -5.11 -18.48 -0.64
N TYR A 46 -3.89 -18.71 -0.14
CA TYR A 46 -3.19 -17.75 0.70
C TYR A 46 -2.90 -16.44 -0.04
N ILE A 47 -2.36 -16.47 -1.26
CA ILE A 47 -2.06 -15.26 -2.06
C ILE A 47 -3.34 -14.46 -2.31
N ILE A 48 -4.45 -15.13 -2.64
CA ILE A 48 -5.75 -14.49 -2.83
C ILE A 48 -6.24 -13.84 -1.53
N ALA A 49 -6.25 -14.58 -0.42
CA ALA A 49 -6.68 -14.05 0.87
C ALA A 49 -5.79 -12.87 1.33
N ALA A 50 -4.48 -12.99 1.14
CA ALA A 50 -3.52 -11.96 1.47
C ALA A 50 -3.70 -10.70 0.61
N GLY A 51 -3.92 -10.88 -0.69
CA GLY A 51 -4.25 -9.80 -1.62
C GLY A 51 -5.53 -9.06 -1.23
N VAL A 52 -6.59 -9.79 -0.85
CA VAL A 52 -7.87 -9.19 -0.40
C VAL A 52 -7.70 -8.39 0.88
N ILE A 53 -6.99 -8.93 1.88
CA ILE A 53 -6.74 -8.23 3.15
C ILE A 53 -5.93 -6.95 2.91
N GLY A 54 -4.86 -7.04 2.11
CA GLY A 54 -4.02 -5.88 1.77
C GLY A 54 -4.79 -4.82 0.98
N TRP A 55 -5.62 -5.24 0.02
CA TRP A 55 -6.46 -4.35 -0.77
C TRP A 55 -7.53 -3.64 0.06
N LEU A 56 -8.17 -4.34 1.01
CA LEU A 56 -9.14 -3.73 1.93
C LEU A 56 -8.47 -2.67 2.81
N LEU A 57 -7.26 -2.94 3.32
CA LEU A 57 -6.50 -1.98 4.12
C LEU A 57 -6.13 -0.72 3.32
N ILE A 58 -5.63 -0.88 2.09
CA ILE A 58 -5.37 0.26 1.18
C ILE A 58 -6.67 1.00 0.87
N SER A 59 -7.78 0.31 0.65
CA SER A 59 -9.08 0.94 0.37
C SER A 59 -9.56 1.78 1.55
N VAL A 60 -9.37 1.33 2.79
CA VAL A 60 -9.69 2.10 3.99
C VAL A 60 -8.83 3.36 4.08
N LEU A 61 -7.53 3.28 3.80
CA LEU A 61 -6.65 4.46 3.76
C LEU A 61 -7.03 5.43 2.63
N PHE A 62 -7.25 4.91 1.43
CA PHE A 62 -7.61 5.70 0.26
C PHE A 62 -8.95 6.43 0.46
N ILE A 63 -9.99 5.71 0.89
CA ILE A 63 -11.32 6.28 1.15
C ILE A 63 -11.25 7.25 2.34
N GLY A 64 -10.52 6.89 3.39
CA GLY A 64 -10.30 7.72 4.56
C GLY A 64 -9.67 9.07 4.20
N HIS A 65 -8.58 9.07 3.43
CA HIS A 65 -7.93 10.32 3.00
C HIS A 65 -8.74 11.07 1.93
N SER A 66 -9.37 10.37 0.99
CA SER A 66 -10.07 11.02 -0.13
C SER A 66 -11.39 11.66 0.30
N ILE A 67 -12.26 10.94 1.03
CA ILE A 67 -13.57 11.46 1.42
C ILE A 67 -13.44 12.52 2.52
N LEU A 68 -12.62 12.26 3.55
CA LEU A 68 -12.53 13.16 4.70
C LEU A 68 -11.59 14.35 4.42
N GLY A 69 -10.59 14.16 3.55
CA GLY A 69 -9.77 15.26 3.01
C GLY A 69 -10.59 16.29 2.24
N MET A 70 -11.61 15.85 1.49
CA MET A 70 -12.57 16.76 0.84
C MET A 70 -13.44 17.54 1.85
N MET A 71 -13.67 16.98 3.04
CA MET A 71 -14.41 17.64 4.12
C MET A 71 -13.54 18.59 4.96
N GLY A 72 -12.26 18.74 4.63
CA GLY A 72 -11.33 19.64 5.34
C GLY A 72 -10.98 19.20 6.75
N LYS A 73 -11.27 17.96 7.14
CA LYS A 73 -10.94 17.40 8.44
C LYS A 73 -9.83 16.37 8.28
N ALA A 74 -8.66 16.64 8.86
CA ALA A 74 -7.59 15.66 8.98
C ALA A 74 -7.98 14.65 10.06
N VAL A 75 -8.35 13.42 9.66
CA VAL A 75 -8.85 12.40 10.62
C VAL A 75 -7.75 11.41 11.02
N ILE A 76 -6.81 11.11 10.14
CA ILE A 76 -5.74 10.14 10.42
C ILE A 76 -4.50 10.92 10.87
N SER A 77 -4.12 10.72 12.14
CA SER A 77 -2.85 11.21 12.67
C SER A 77 -1.70 10.66 11.81
N ALA A 78 -0.72 11.51 11.47
CA ALA A 78 0.46 11.10 10.71
C ALA A 78 1.18 9.88 11.31
N SER A 79 1.12 9.71 12.64
CA SER A 79 1.64 8.53 13.34
C SER A 79 0.87 7.25 12.99
N ILE A 80 -0.47 7.30 12.97
CA ILE A 80 -1.31 6.17 12.58
C ILE A 80 -1.08 5.83 11.11
N GLU A 81 -1.04 6.84 10.24
CA GLU A 81 -0.73 6.69 8.81
C GLU A 81 0.60 5.95 8.62
N PHE A 82 1.65 6.35 9.34
CA PHE A 82 2.96 5.70 9.27
C PHE A 82 2.91 4.23 9.69
N PHE A 83 2.26 3.90 10.81
CA PHE A 83 2.18 2.50 11.27
C PHE A 83 1.38 1.61 10.31
N VAL A 84 0.29 2.12 9.74
CA VAL A 84 -0.49 1.36 8.75
C VAL A 84 0.31 1.15 7.47
N ASN A 85 1.03 2.16 6.98
CA ASN A 85 1.89 2.02 5.80
C ASN A 85 3.06 1.05 6.07
N LEU A 86 3.63 1.05 7.28
CA LEU A 86 4.66 0.09 7.66
C LEU A 86 4.12 -1.35 7.71
N PHE A 87 2.92 -1.53 8.25
CA PHE A 87 2.25 -2.84 8.23
C PHE A 87 1.97 -3.31 6.80
N LEU A 88 1.41 -2.45 5.95
CA LEU A 88 1.18 -2.74 4.53
C LEU A 88 2.49 -3.09 3.82
N LEU A 89 3.57 -2.38 4.12
CA LEU A 89 4.87 -2.65 3.53
C LEU A 89 5.33 -4.07 3.86
N LEU A 90 5.28 -4.45 5.14
CA LEU A 90 5.64 -5.80 5.56
C LEU A 90 4.70 -6.84 4.95
N TRP A 91 3.41 -6.54 4.86
CA TRP A 91 2.40 -7.41 4.28
C TRP A 91 2.67 -7.73 2.80
N TRP A 92 2.88 -6.69 1.99
CA TRP A 92 3.20 -6.83 0.57
C TRP A 92 4.58 -7.42 0.34
N LEU A 93 5.55 -7.16 1.23
CA LEU A 93 6.88 -7.76 1.17
C LEU A 93 6.80 -9.28 1.37
N ILE A 94 6.06 -9.74 2.38
CA ILE A 94 5.85 -11.18 2.61
C ILE A 94 5.18 -11.81 1.39
N LEU A 95 4.13 -11.17 0.85
CA LEU A 95 3.45 -11.65 -0.35
C LEU A 95 4.42 -11.77 -1.55
N ALA A 96 5.20 -10.73 -1.81
CA ALA A 96 6.16 -10.71 -2.91
C ALA A 96 7.23 -11.80 -2.76
N ILE A 97 7.70 -12.06 -1.54
CA ILE A 97 8.64 -13.15 -1.24
C ILE A 97 8.00 -14.51 -1.53
N VAL A 98 6.78 -14.75 -1.04
CA VAL A 98 6.05 -16.02 -1.25
C VAL A 98 5.84 -16.28 -2.74
N VAL A 99 5.36 -15.28 -3.48
CA VAL A 99 5.14 -15.37 -4.94
C VAL A 99 6.47 -15.58 -5.69
N SER A 100 7.57 -14.99 -5.21
CA SER A 100 8.91 -15.17 -5.81
C SER A 100 9.50 -16.56 -5.53
N ALA A 101 9.22 -17.14 -4.36
CA ALA A 101 9.73 -18.44 -3.94
C ALA A 101 9.08 -19.60 -4.72
N GLU A 102 7.82 -19.46 -5.10
CA GLU A 102 7.07 -20.45 -5.88
C GLU A 102 7.31 -20.35 -7.39
N LYS A 103 8.31 -19.55 -7.83
CA LYS A 103 8.66 -19.45 -9.24
C LYS A 103 9.21 -20.78 -9.74
N ASP A 104 8.46 -21.44 -10.60
CA ASP A 104 8.95 -22.61 -11.35
C ASP A 104 10.04 -22.15 -12.34
N PHE A 105 11.30 -22.55 -12.11
CA PHE A 105 12.46 -22.15 -12.91
C PHE A 105 12.44 -22.74 -14.34
N SER A 106 11.47 -23.61 -14.64
CA SER A 106 11.38 -24.36 -15.89
C SER A 106 10.82 -23.56 -17.08
N THR A 107 10.19 -22.40 -16.85
CA THR A 107 9.63 -21.56 -17.91
C THR A 107 10.36 -20.23 -18.00
N THR A 108 10.78 -19.86 -19.22
CA THR A 108 11.53 -18.61 -19.52
C THR A 108 10.64 -17.36 -19.47
N ASP A 109 9.37 -17.52 -19.09
CA ASP A 109 8.41 -16.43 -19.03
C ASP A 109 8.71 -15.51 -17.84
N VAL A 110 8.83 -14.22 -18.14
CA VAL A 110 8.87 -13.17 -17.12
C VAL A 110 7.59 -13.29 -16.30
N ASN A 111 7.71 -13.72 -15.04
CA ASN A 111 6.57 -13.87 -14.16
C ASN A 111 6.03 -12.48 -13.78
N THR A 112 5.08 -12.01 -14.59
CA THR A 112 4.43 -10.70 -14.49
C THR A 112 3.89 -10.41 -13.09
N ILE A 113 3.44 -11.45 -12.37
CA ILE A 113 2.86 -11.32 -11.03
C ILE A 113 3.94 -11.05 -9.98
N VAL A 114 5.13 -11.64 -10.14
CA VAL A 114 6.30 -11.32 -9.30
C VAL A 114 6.69 -9.85 -9.49
N ALA A 115 6.80 -9.40 -10.74
CA ALA A 115 7.16 -8.01 -11.05
C ALA A 115 6.15 -7.01 -10.45
N PHE A 116 4.85 -7.26 -10.62
CA PHE A 116 3.81 -6.38 -10.06
C PHE A 116 3.76 -6.40 -8.53
N SER A 117 4.03 -7.56 -7.90
CA SER A 117 4.11 -7.66 -6.43
C SER A 117 5.27 -6.84 -5.87
N TRP A 118 6.44 -6.86 -6.51
CA TRP A 118 7.57 -6.02 -6.12
C TRP A 118 7.34 -4.53 -6.36
N MET A 119 6.62 -4.16 -7.44
CA MET A 119 6.22 -2.77 -7.65
C MET A 119 5.29 -2.26 -6.54
N LEU A 120 4.39 -3.09 -6.02
CA LEU A 120 3.57 -2.77 -4.85
C LEU A 120 4.40 -2.49 -3.60
N VAL A 121 5.44 -3.29 -3.36
CA VAL A 121 6.39 -3.04 -2.26
C VAL A 121 7.04 -1.67 -2.42
N ILE A 122 7.52 -1.33 -3.63
CA ILE A 122 8.15 -0.03 -3.90
C ILE A 122 7.19 1.12 -3.64
N PHE A 123 5.94 1.04 -4.12
CA PHE A 123 4.95 2.09 -3.87
C PHE A 123 4.66 2.24 -2.38
N THR A 124 4.53 1.12 -1.66
CA THR A 124 4.30 1.16 -0.21
C THR A 124 5.48 1.77 0.55
N ILE A 125 6.73 1.56 0.09
CA ILE A 125 7.91 2.25 0.63
C ILE A 125 7.78 3.77 0.42
N CYS A 126 7.40 4.20 -0.78
CA CYS A 126 7.20 5.62 -1.07
C CYS A 126 6.11 6.23 -0.18
N SER A 127 4.99 5.55 0.00
CA SER A 127 3.89 6.00 0.87
C SER A 127 4.29 6.04 2.35
N ALA A 128 5.04 5.04 2.83
CA ALA A 128 5.60 5.04 4.19
C ALA A 128 6.59 6.19 4.40
N ALA A 129 7.45 6.48 3.42
CA ALA A 129 8.39 7.59 3.47
C ALA A 129 7.67 8.95 3.50
N LEU A 130 6.60 9.11 2.71
CA LEU A 130 5.77 10.33 2.72
C LEU A 130 5.07 10.51 4.07
N ALA A 131 4.53 9.44 4.65
CA ALA A 131 3.92 9.47 5.99
C ALA A 131 4.95 9.87 7.07
N PHE A 132 6.17 9.31 7.01
CA PHE A 132 7.26 9.66 7.92
C PHE A 132 7.68 11.14 7.82
N LEU A 133 7.85 11.66 6.60
CA LEU A 133 8.16 13.07 6.38
C LEU A 133 7.05 14.00 6.90
N THR A 134 5.79 13.58 6.77
CA THR A 134 4.64 14.33 7.30
C THR A 134 4.68 14.40 8.82
N ARG A 135 4.96 13.25 9.47
CA ARG A 135 5.09 13.16 10.92
C ARG A 135 6.17 14.09 11.47
N ASN A 136 7.38 14.05 10.91
CA ASN A 136 8.50 14.90 11.37
C ASN A 136 8.21 16.40 11.19
N LYS A 137 7.41 16.76 10.18
CA LYS A 137 6.98 18.14 9.97
C LYS A 137 5.94 18.58 11.01
N SER A 138 5.03 17.69 11.41
CA SER A 138 4.06 17.96 12.47
C SER A 138 4.76 18.18 13.81
N ASP A 139 5.67 17.26 14.17
CA ASP A 139 6.39 17.31 15.45
C ASP A 139 7.21 18.61 15.59
N SER A 140 7.82 19.11 14.51
CA SER A 140 8.60 20.36 14.54
C SER A 140 7.77 21.65 14.59
N MET A 141 6.47 21.61 14.25
CA MET A 141 5.57 22.76 14.38
C MET A 141 4.98 22.88 15.79
N ASP A 142 4.78 21.76 16.48
CA ASP A 142 4.30 21.73 17.86
C ASP A 142 5.35 22.24 18.87
N ASP A 143 6.64 22.23 18.49
CA ASP A 143 7.75 22.77 19.29
C ASP A 143 7.98 24.30 19.13
N MET A 144 7.20 24.99 18.29
CA MET A 144 7.32 26.45 18.19
C MET A 144 6.67 27.13 19.40
N PRO A 145 7.39 28.05 20.09
CA PRO A 145 6.78 28.83 21.15
C PRO A 145 5.58 29.61 20.59
N PRO A 146 4.48 29.75 21.36
CA PRO A 146 3.32 30.49 20.90
C PRO A 146 3.76 31.91 20.49
N PRO A 147 3.18 32.47 19.41
CA PRO A 147 3.53 33.83 18.98
C PRO A 147 3.34 34.74 20.18
N SER A 148 4.43 35.40 20.60
CA SER A 148 4.38 36.36 21.69
C SER A 148 3.27 37.35 21.34
N SER A 149 2.23 37.40 22.18
CA SER A 149 1.21 38.43 22.11
C SER A 149 1.94 39.77 22.10
N MET A 150 2.06 40.38 20.92
CA MET A 150 2.58 41.75 20.84
C MET A 150 1.58 42.61 21.59
N ASP A 151 2.12 43.28 22.61
CA ASP A 151 1.46 44.31 23.40
C ASP A 151 0.71 45.27 22.47
N ILE A 152 -0.61 45.40 22.68
CA ILE A 152 -1.45 46.50 22.17
C ILE A 152 -1.61 47.51 23.29
#